data_AF-A0A8T6TNA1-F1
#
_entry.id   AF-A0A8T6TNA1-F1
#
_cell.length_a   1.000
_cell.length_b   1.000
_cell.length_c   1.000
_cell.angle_alpha   90.00
_cell.angle_beta   90.00
_cell.angle_gamma   90.00
#
_symmetry.space_group_name_H-M   'P 1'
#
loop_
_entity.id
_entity.type
_entity.pdbx_description
1 polymer ?
#
loop_
_entity_poly.entity_id
_entity_poly.type
_entity_poly.pdbx_seq_one_letter_code
_entity_poly.pdbx_strand_id
1 'polypeptide(L)' 'AGTYTVILTVTDTRGGETVETMTVEIVKPKAEDESPGPGAVMALAAMAAALAALARRSKHE' A
#
# COMPACT_ATOMS: atom_id res chain seq x y z
N ALA A 1 4.77 -5.59 -12.22
CA ALA A 1 5.87 -4.77 -11.71
C ALA A 1 7.17 -5.30 -12.25
N GLY A 2 8.12 -4.42 -12.56
CA GLY A 2 9.41 -4.78 -13.16
C GLY A 2 10.15 -3.55 -13.68
N THR A 3 11.45 -3.71 -13.91
CA THR A 3 12.34 -2.66 -14.40
C THR A 3 12.63 -2.88 -15.88
N TYR A 4 12.50 -1.82 -16.67
CA TYR A 4 12.71 -1.84 -18.11
C TYR A 4 13.79 -0.83 -18.49
N THR A 5 14.74 -1.27 -19.32
CA THR A 5 15.75 -0.40 -19.90
C THR A 5 15.29 0.03 -21.28
N VAL A 6 15.14 1.34 -21.47
CA VAL A 6 14.84 1.96 -22.75
C VAL A 6 16.14 2.53 -23.31
N ILE A 7 16.43 2.20 -24.57
CA ILE A 7 17.58 2.72 -25.30
C ILE A 7 17.04 3.57 -26.45
N LEU A 8 17.39 4.85 -26.45
CA LEU A 8 17.08 5.79 -27.52
C LEU A 8 18.35 6.01 -28.34
N THR A 9 18.29 5.68 -29.63
CA THR A 9 19.33 6.01 -30.59
C THR A 9 18.84 7.13 -31.49
N VAL A 10 19.62 8.20 -31.59
CA VAL A 10 19.37 9.34 -32.47
C VAL A 10 20.49 9.42 -33.49
N THR A 11 20.14 9.42 -34.77
CA THR A 11 21.09 9.59 -35.88
C THR A 11 20.87 10.95 -36.54
N ASP A 12 21.93 11.74 -36.71
CA ASP A 12 21.89 13.02 -37.43
C ASP A 12 21.98 12.83 -38.94
N THR A 13 21.69 13.88 -39.72
CA THR A 13 21.68 13.83 -41.19
C THR A 13 23.07 13.64 -41.82
N ARG A 14 24.14 13.74 -41.03
CA ARG A 14 25.52 13.47 -41.43
C ARG A 14 25.97 12.07 -40.99
N GLY A 15 25.08 11.27 -40.40
CA GLY A 15 25.34 9.91 -39.94
C GLY A 15 25.97 9.80 -38.56
N GLY A 16 26.05 10.90 -37.80
CA GLY A 16 26.49 10.85 -36.40
C GLY A 16 25.40 10.25 -35.51
N GLU A 17 25.77 9.40 -34.56
CA GLU A 17 24.84 8.78 -33.62
C GLU A 17 25.06 9.23 -32.18
N THR A 18 23.96 9.44 -31.47
CA THR A 18 23.91 9.63 -30.03
C THR A 18 22.99 8.59 -29.43
N VAL A 19 23.43 7.95 -28.35
CA VAL A 19 22.63 6.96 -27.62
C VAL A 19 22.36 7.46 -26.20
N GLU A 20 21.10 7.37 -25.78
CA GLU A 20 20.66 7.67 -24.43
C GLU A 20 19.98 6.44 -23.82
N THR A 21 20.24 6.17 -22.54
CA THR A 21 19.66 5.03 -21.82
C THR A 21 18.84 5.52 -20.64
N MET A 22 17.61 5.03 -20.53
CA MET A 22 16.70 5.40 -19.45
C MET A 22 16.12 4.15 -18.77
N THR A 23 16.06 4.16 -17.44
CA THR A 23 15.48 3.07 -16.66
C THR A 23 14.09 3.45 -16.21
N VAL A 24 13.11 2.58 -16.48
CA VAL A 24 11.71 2.77 -16.09
C VAL A 24 11.31 1.67 -15.12
N GLU A 25 10.88 2.06 -13.92
CA GLU A 25 10.36 1.13 -12.92
C GLU A 25 8.83 1.11 -12.93
N ILE A 26 8.24 -0.05 -13.21
CA ILE A 26 6.80 -0.26 -13.08
C ILE A 26 6.52 -0.87 -11.71
N VAL A 27 5.87 -0.12 -10.83
CA VAL A 27 5.43 -0.59 -9.52
C VAL A 27 3.97 -1.05 -9.54
N LYS A 28 3.58 -1.92 -8.60
CA LYS A 28 2.17 -2.29 -8.42
C LYS A 28 1.42 -1.10 -7.80
N PRO A 29 0.11 -0.96 -8.06
CA PRO A 29 -0.72 -0.03 -7.31
C PRO A 29 -0.61 -0.33 -5.81
N LYS A 30 -0.56 0.71 -4.98
CA LYS A 30 -0.68 0.55 -3.53
C LYS A 30 -2.05 -0.10 -3.26
N ALA A 31 -2.04 -1.22 -2.53
CA ALA A 31 -3.29 -1.79 -2.04
C ALA A 31 -3.96 -0.75 -1.12
N GLU A 32 -5.25 -0.51 -1.34
CA GLU A 32 -6.04 0.30 -0.43
C GLU A 32 -6.01 -0.39 0.95
N ASP A 33 -5.78 0.40 2.00
CA ASP A 33 -5.84 -0.12 3.37
C ASP A 33 -7.29 -0.54 3.62
N GLU A 34 -7.55 -1.85 3.68
CA GLU A 34 -8.81 -2.37 4.21
C GLU A 34 -8.83 -2.11 5.73
N SER A 35 -9.15 -0.87 6.09
CA SER A 35 -9.55 -0.55 7.45
C SER A 35 -10.75 -1.43 7.78
N PRO A 36 -10.77 -2.14 8.92
CA PRO A 36 -11.93 -2.91 9.33
C PRO A 36 -13.16 -2.00 9.27
N GLY A 37 -14.14 -2.39 8.45
CA GLY A 37 -15.35 -1.59 8.26
C GLY A 37 -16.03 -1.29 9.60
N PRO A 38 -16.92 -0.30 9.67
CA PRO A 38 -17.55 0.16 10.92
C PRO A 38 -18.11 -0.99 11.79
N GLY A 39 -18.59 -2.08 11.19
CA GLY A 39 -19.06 -3.26 11.92
C GLY A 39 -17.97 -3.98 12.73
N ALA A 40 -16.77 -4.12 12.19
CA ALA A 40 -15.66 -4.81 12.85
C ALA A 40 -15.10 -4.00 14.03
N VAL A 41 -14.97 -2.68 13.87
CA VAL A 41 -14.59 -1.79 14.98
C VAL A 41 -15.66 -1.73 16.09
N MET A 42 -16.94 -1.76 15.72
CA MET A 42 -18.03 -1.81 16.71
C MET A 42 -18.10 -3.16 17.45
N ALA A 43 -17.81 -4.28 16.78
CA ALA A 43 -17.74 -5.59 17.42
C ALA A 43 -16.60 -5.65 18.47
N LEU A 44 -15.44 -5.09 18.15
CA LEU A 44 -14.31 -5.01 19.09
C LEU A 44 -14.64 -4.11 20.29
N ALA A 45 -15.29 -2.97 20.05
CA ALA A 45 -15.73 -2.05 21.10
C ALA A 45 -16.78 -2.68 22.02
N ALA A 46 -17.75 -3.42 21.47
CA ALA A 46 -18.76 -4.14 22.25
C ALA A 46 -18.13 -5.24 23.11
N MET A 47 -17.14 -5.97 22.58
CA MET A 47 -16.45 -7.01 23.33
C MET A 47 -15.58 -6.43 24.46
N ALA A 48 -14.91 -5.31 24.22
CA ALA A 48 -14.19 -4.57 25.26
C ALA A 48 -15.13 -4.02 26.35
N ALA A 49 -16.29 -3.48 25.96
CA ALA A 49 -17.31 -3.03 26.90
C ALA A 49 -17.88 -4.18 27.75
N ALA A 50 -18.12 -5.35 27.15
CA ALA A 50 -18.58 -6.54 27.86
C ALA A 50 -17.56 -7.04 28.89
N LEU A 51 -16.27 -7.05 28.55
CA LEU A 51 -15.19 -7.40 29.48
C LEU A 51 -15.07 -6.36 30.62
N ALA A 52 -15.17 -5.08 30.30
CA ALA A 52 -15.12 -4.01 31.30
C ALA A 52 -16.34 -4.05 32.26
N ALA A 53 -17.53 -4.39 31.74
CA ALA A 53 -18.73 -4.58 32.56
C ALA A 53 -18.61 -5.83 33.46
N LEU A 54 -18.04 -6.92 32.95
CA LEU A 54 -17.82 -8.14 33.71
C LEU A 54 -16.80 -7.94 34.84
N ALA A 55 -15.70 -7.22 34.56
CA ALA A 55 -14.67 -6.89 35.55
C ALA A 55 -15.16 -5.90 36.64
N ARG A 56 -16.16 -5.06 36.36
CA ARG A 56 -16.81 -4.21 37.37
C ARG A 56 -17.73 -4.99 38.29
N ARG A 57 -18.37 -6.05 37.79
CA ARG A 57 -19.29 -6.88 38.57
C ARG A 57 -18.56 -7.76 39.61
N SER A 58 -17.35 -8.21 39.29
CA SER A 58 -16.55 -9.05 40.20
C SER A 58 -15.84 -8.28 41.32
N LYS A 59 -15.96 -6.94 41.40
CA LYS A 59 -15.29 -6.11 42.41
C LYS A 59 -16.23 -5.53 43.48
N HIS A 60 -17.53 -5.86 43.41
CA HIS A 60 -18.55 -5.43 44.35
C HIS A 60 -19.03 -6.53 45.31
N GLU A 61 -18.36 -7.68 45.34
CA GLU A 61 -18.46 -8.68 46.42
C GLU A 61 -17.35 -8.49 47.45
#